data_AF-A0A0G8F3N4-F1
#
_entry.id   AF-A0A0G8F3N4-F1
#
_cell.length_a   1.000
_cell.length_b   1.000
_cell.length_c   1.000
_cell.angle_alpha   90.00
_cell.angle_beta   90.00
_cell.angle_gamma   90.00
#
_symmetry.space_group_name_H-M   'P 1'
#
loop_
_entity.id
_entity.type
_entity.pdbx_description
1 polymer ?
#
loop_
_entity_poly.entity_id
_entity_poly.type
_entity_poly.pdbx_seq_one_letter_code
_entity_poly.pdbx_strand_id
1 'polypeptide(L)'
;MEKYILDELLKWEKNLIEKYKAIVKVEKEKELESCTLKKKIEILKKASEKFEGERKKLFIRAEINPLQEREKQIEQKIISTKGIYCENKEEIEITLEYLRKEIDNDDESQQIITDHKEIILK
;
A
#
# COMPACT_ATOMS: atom_id res chain seq x y z
N MET A 1 10.98 15.17 -27.03
CA MET A 1 10.46 15.88 -25.85
C MET A 1 11.62 16.70 -25.31
N GLU A 2 11.35 17.92 -24.84
CA GLU A 2 12.42 18.72 -24.25
C GLU A 2 12.93 18.03 -22.97
N LYS A 3 14.26 18.00 -22.78
CA LYS A 3 14.89 17.27 -21.67
C LYS A 3 14.28 17.59 -20.30
N TYR A 4 13.92 18.85 -20.05
CA TYR A 4 13.31 19.23 -18.77
C TYR A 4 11.90 18.63 -18.60
N ILE A 5 11.14 18.44 -19.67
CA ILE A 5 9.80 17.83 -19.61
C ILE A 5 9.98 16.35 -19.26
N LEU A 6 10.89 15.64 -19.93
CA LEU A 6 11.20 14.25 -19.61
C LEU A 6 11.66 14.07 -18.15
N ASP A 7 12.55 14.95 -17.67
CA ASP A 7 13.00 14.94 -16.28
C ASP A 7 11.84 15.14 -15.29
N GLU A 8 10.86 16.00 -15.59
CA GLU A 8 9.67 16.20 -14.77
C GLU A 8 8.72 14.98 -14.81
N LEU A 9 8.52 14.36 -15.97
CA LEU A 9 7.70 13.13 -16.09
C LEU A 9 8.31 11.98 -15.29
N LEU A 10 9.63 11.78 -15.35
CA LEU A 10 10.33 10.75 -14.58
C LEU A 10 10.26 11.01 -13.06
N LYS A 11 10.38 12.27 -12.63
CA LYS A 11 10.15 12.64 -11.22
C LYS A 11 8.74 12.32 -10.78
N TRP A 12 7.74 12.59 -11.62
CA TRP A 12 6.36 12.30 -11.31
C TRP A 12 6.10 10.79 -11.24
N GLU A 13 6.63 10.00 -12.16
CA GLU A 13 6.56 8.53 -12.13
C GLU A 13 7.12 7.99 -10.80
N LYS A 14 8.32 8.44 -10.42
CA LYS A 14 8.94 8.05 -9.15
C LYS A 14 8.05 8.39 -7.94
N ASN A 15 7.48 9.58 -7.91
CA ASN A 15 6.58 10.01 -6.83
C ASN A 15 5.32 9.15 -6.74
N LEU A 16 4.74 8.74 -7.88
CA LEU A 16 3.57 7.86 -7.92
C LEU A 16 3.90 6.46 -7.41
N ILE A 17 5.06 5.90 -7.80
CA ILE A 17 5.54 4.61 -7.29
C ILE A 17 5.76 4.66 -5.77
N GLU A 18 6.34 5.75 -5.24
CA GLU A 18 6.53 5.92 -3.80
C GLU A 18 5.20 6.01 -3.05
N LYS A 19 4.20 6.73 -3.59
CA LYS A 19 2.84 6.79 -3.02
C LYS A 19 2.19 5.41 -2.99
N TYR A 20 2.28 4.64 -4.07
CA TYR A 20 1.76 3.27 -4.12
C TYR A 20 2.38 2.40 -3.03
N LYS A 21 3.72 2.42 -2.91
CA LYS A 21 4.44 1.67 -1.88
C LYS A 21 4.03 2.07 -0.46
N ALA A 22 3.76 3.36 -0.24
CA ALA A 22 3.28 3.86 1.05
C ALA A 22 1.90 3.28 1.42
N ILE A 23 0.96 3.20 0.46
CA ILE A 23 -0.35 2.57 0.67
C ILE A 23 -0.19 1.11 1.08
N VAL A 24 0.59 0.34 0.30
CA VAL A 24 0.84 -1.09 0.58
C VAL A 24 1.49 -1.30 1.95
N LYS A 25 2.42 -0.42 2.33
CA LYS A 25 3.07 -0.47 3.65
C LYS A 25 2.04 -0.29 4.78
N VAL A 26 1.18 0.71 4.67
CA VAL A 26 0.14 0.99 5.67
C VAL A 26 -0.86 -0.16 5.78
N GLU A 27 -1.28 -0.76 4.66
CA GLU A 27 -2.14 -1.94 4.66
C GLU A 27 -1.50 -3.09 5.44
N LYS A 28 -0.24 -3.44 5.11
CA LYS A 28 0.49 -4.52 5.78
C LYS A 28 0.72 -4.27 7.27
N GLU A 29 1.02 -3.02 7.66
CA GLU A 29 1.22 -2.67 9.07
C GLU A 29 -0.06 -2.86 9.89
N LYS A 30 -1.22 -2.45 9.36
CA LYS A 30 -2.52 -2.66 10.04
C LYS A 30 -2.88 -4.14 10.14
N GLU A 31 -2.65 -4.92 9.08
CA GLU A 31 -2.88 -6.36 9.08
C GLU A 31 -1.99 -7.08 10.10
N LEU A 32 -0.70 -6.70 10.17
CA LEU A 32 0.23 -7.23 11.15
C LEU A 32 -0.17 -6.87 12.60
N GLU A 33 -0.63 -5.64 12.83
CA GLU A 33 -1.13 -5.21 14.14
C GLU A 33 -2.34 -6.06 14.58
N SER A 34 -3.32 -6.26 13.68
CA SER A 34 -4.48 -7.12 13.94
C SER A 34 -4.06 -8.56 14.25
N CYS A 35 -3.19 -9.15 13.43
CA CYS A 35 -2.68 -10.50 13.62
C CYS A 35 -1.98 -10.68 14.98
N THR A 36 -1.08 -9.75 15.31
CA THR A 36 -0.35 -9.74 16.58
C THR A 36 -1.29 -9.64 17.77
N LEU A 37 -2.30 -8.78 17.68
CA LEU A 37 -3.29 -8.59 18.75
C LEU A 37 -4.18 -9.83 18.94
N LYS A 38 -4.64 -10.45 17.85
CA LYS A 38 -5.36 -11.74 17.89
C LYS A 38 -4.52 -12.80 18.60
N LYS A 39 -3.22 -12.90 18.29
CA LYS A 39 -2.32 -13.87 18.94
C LYS A 39 -2.12 -13.58 20.42
N LYS A 40 -1.96 -12.30 20.80
CA LYS A 40 -1.89 -11.89 22.22
C LYS A 40 -3.15 -12.28 22.98
N ILE A 41 -4.34 -12.03 22.42
CA ILE A 41 -5.62 -12.40 23.02
C ILE A 41 -5.71 -13.92 23.21
N GLU A 42 -5.31 -14.72 22.21
CA GLU A 42 -5.27 -16.18 22.30
C GLU A 42 -4.40 -16.66 23.47
N ILE A 43 -3.19 -16.12 23.60
CA ILE A 43 -2.26 -16.44 24.69
C ILE A 43 -2.87 -16.08 26.05
N LEU A 44 -3.48 -14.90 26.17
CA LEU A 44 -4.10 -14.45 27.43
C LEU A 44 -5.33 -15.29 27.79
N LYS A 45 -6.15 -15.68 26.82
CA LYS A 45 -7.27 -16.61 27.04
C LYS A 45 -6.77 -17.93 27.61
N LYS A 46 -5.71 -18.51 27.04
CA LYS A 46 -5.09 -19.73 27.56
C LYS A 46 -4.49 -19.54 28.95
N ALA A 47 -3.83 -18.40 29.19
CA ALA A 47 -3.30 -18.08 30.53
C ALA A 47 -4.43 -17.95 31.58
N SER A 48 -5.59 -17.44 31.16
CA SER A 48 -6.76 -17.26 32.05
C SER A 48 -7.34 -18.57 32.57
N GLU A 49 -7.06 -19.70 31.92
CA GLU A 49 -7.50 -21.03 32.36
C GLU A 49 -6.89 -21.42 33.71
N LYS A 50 -5.78 -20.79 34.12
CA LYS A 50 -5.14 -20.98 35.43
C LYS A 50 -5.87 -20.26 36.57
N PHE A 51 -6.84 -19.40 36.26
CA PHE A 51 -7.61 -18.66 37.25
C PHE A 51 -9.03 -19.21 37.35
N GLU A 52 -9.63 -19.09 38.53
CA GLU A 52 -11.00 -19.50 38.80
C GLU A 52 -11.81 -18.37 39.46
N GLY A 53 -13.13 -18.53 39.46
CA GLY A 53 -14.06 -17.63 40.14
C GLY A 53 -13.89 -16.15 39.76
N GLU A 54 -13.88 -15.29 40.76
CA GLU A 54 -13.81 -13.84 40.58
C GLU A 54 -12.48 -13.37 39.98
N ARG A 55 -11.38 -14.05 40.32
CA ARG A 55 -10.06 -13.70 39.78
C ARG A 55 -10.00 -13.87 38.27
N LYS A 56 -10.62 -14.93 37.73
CA LYS A 56 -10.72 -15.13 36.28
C LYS A 56 -11.55 -14.03 35.62
N LYS A 57 -12.68 -13.66 36.21
CA LYS A 57 -13.55 -12.58 35.69
C LYS A 57 -12.81 -11.24 35.65
N LEU A 58 -12.11 -10.89 36.73
CA LEU A 58 -11.32 -9.67 36.80
C LEU A 58 -10.20 -9.66 35.77
N PHE A 59 -9.48 -10.78 35.60
CA PHE A 59 -8.43 -10.90 34.59
C PHE A 59 -8.99 -10.73 33.17
N ILE A 60 -10.08 -11.40 32.83
CA ILE A 60 -10.71 -11.26 31.50
C ILE A 60 -11.13 -9.80 31.27
N ARG A 61 -11.77 -9.17 32.27
CA ARG A 61 -12.25 -7.79 32.16
C ARG A 61 -11.11 -6.78 32.00
N ALA A 62 -10.02 -6.95 32.73
CA ALA A 62 -8.91 -6.01 32.74
C ALA A 62 -7.95 -6.20 31.56
N GLU A 63 -7.66 -7.46 31.18
CA GLU A 63 -6.57 -7.76 30.24
C GLU A 63 -7.08 -8.18 28.86
N ILE A 64 -8.18 -8.93 28.78
CA ILE A 64 -8.65 -9.51 27.50
C ILE A 64 -9.64 -8.58 26.81
N ASN A 65 -10.67 -8.11 27.52
CA ASN A 65 -11.74 -7.30 26.94
C ASN A 65 -11.22 -6.03 26.25
N PRO A 66 -10.29 -5.24 26.83
CA PRO A 66 -9.79 -4.04 26.16
C PRO A 66 -9.03 -4.36 24.87
N LEU A 67 -8.31 -5.49 24.84
CA LEU A 67 -7.60 -5.92 23.63
C LEU A 67 -8.59 -6.37 22.55
N GLN A 68 -9.66 -7.07 22.92
CA GLN A 68 -10.71 -7.46 21.97
C GLN A 68 -11.43 -6.24 21.38
N GLU A 69 -11.69 -5.22 22.20
CA GLU A 69 -12.30 -3.97 21.72
C GLU A 69 -11.38 -3.24 20.74
N ARG A 70 -10.08 -3.14 21.08
CA ARG A 70 -9.08 -2.57 20.17
C ARG A 70 -8.97 -3.36 18.86
N GLU A 71 -9.04 -4.69 18.93
CA GLU A 71 -8.96 -5.55 17.76
C GLU A 71 -10.13 -5.31 16.80
N LYS A 72 -11.36 -5.22 17.32
CA LYS A 72 -12.55 -4.85 16.54
C LYS A 72 -12.39 -3.48 15.86
N GLN A 73 -11.85 -2.49 16.57
CA GLN A 73 -11.63 -1.16 16.00
C GLN A 73 -10.61 -1.20 14.85
N ILE A 74 -9.55 -1.99 14.96
CA ILE A 74 -8.56 -2.17 13.88
C ILE A 74 -9.20 -2.88 12.69
N GLU A 75 -9.96 -3.95 12.93
CA GLU A 75 -10.64 -4.72 11.88
C GLU A 75 -11.65 -3.84 11.12
N GLN A 76 -12.45 -3.05 11.83
CA GLN A 76 -13.35 -2.06 11.22
C GLN A 76 -12.58 -1.02 10.40
N LYS A 77 -11.45 -0.50 10.91
CA LYS A 77 -10.60 0.43 10.15
C LYS A 77 -10.08 -0.21 8.87
N ILE A 78 -9.56 -1.42 8.93
CA ILE A 78 -9.08 -2.16 7.75
C ILE A 78 -10.21 -2.25 6.72
N ILE A 79 -11.40 -2.73 7.12
CA ILE A 79 -12.56 -2.87 6.24
C ILE A 79 -12.94 -1.52 5.61
N SER A 80 -13.06 -0.46 6.43
CA SER A 80 -13.47 0.87 5.97
C SER A 80 -12.47 1.51 5.00
N THR A 81 -11.17 1.23 5.15
CA THR A 81 -10.12 1.83 4.30
C THR A 81 -9.75 0.98 3.10
N LYS A 82 -10.14 -0.30 3.06
CA LYS A 82 -9.75 -1.23 1.99
C LYS A 82 -10.24 -0.78 0.60
N GLY A 83 -11.48 -0.31 0.50
CA GLY A 83 -12.04 0.22 -0.75
C GLY A 83 -11.25 1.43 -1.26
N ILE A 84 -11.04 2.41 -0.37
CA ILE A 84 -10.29 3.65 -0.67
C ILE A 84 -8.86 3.33 -1.13
N TYR A 85 -8.16 2.40 -0.47
CA TYR A 85 -6.82 2.01 -0.89
C TYR A 85 -6.80 1.25 -2.22
N CYS A 86 -7.84 0.47 -2.51
CA CYS A 86 -7.98 -0.19 -3.82
C CYS A 86 -8.14 0.84 -4.93
N GLU A 87 -9.11 1.77 -4.79
CA GLU A 87 -9.37 2.85 -5.73
C GLU A 87 -8.14 3.72 -5.97
N ASN A 88 -7.44 4.13 -4.90
CA ASN A 88 -6.23 4.94 -5.02
C ASN A 88 -5.07 4.20 -5.70
N LYS A 89 -4.93 2.89 -5.48
CA LYS A 89 -3.89 2.08 -6.15
C LYS A 89 -4.20 1.94 -7.63
N GLU A 90 -5.45 1.67 -7.98
CA GLU A 90 -5.91 1.56 -9.37
C GLU A 90 -5.70 2.87 -10.13
N GLU A 91 -6.08 4.02 -9.54
CA GLU A 91 -5.85 5.33 -10.16
C GLU A 91 -4.36 5.63 -10.37
N ILE A 92 -3.50 5.26 -9.41
CA ILE A 92 -2.04 5.39 -9.55
C ILE A 92 -1.52 4.49 -10.68
N GLU A 93 -2.00 3.25 -10.78
CA GLU A 93 -1.60 2.30 -11.82
C GLU A 93 -2.00 2.80 -13.22
N ILE A 94 -3.24 3.28 -13.37
CA ILE A 94 -3.73 3.90 -14.60
C ILE A 94 -2.87 5.12 -14.98
N THR A 95 -2.60 6.01 -14.02
CA THR A 95 -1.78 7.21 -14.26
C THR A 95 -0.35 6.84 -14.68
N LEU A 96 0.24 5.82 -14.06
CA LEU A 96 1.56 5.31 -14.42
C LEU A 96 1.58 4.71 -15.83
N GLU A 97 0.52 3.99 -16.23
CA GLU A 97 0.41 3.46 -17.58
C GLU A 97 0.39 4.59 -18.63
N TYR A 98 -0.39 5.64 -18.39
CA TYR A 98 -0.40 6.82 -19.26
C TYR A 98 0.96 7.51 -19.32
N LEU A 99 1.59 7.75 -18.16
CA LEU A 99 2.91 8.40 -18.11
C LEU A 99 3.97 7.64 -18.88
N ARG A 100 4.00 6.30 -18.77
CA ARG A 100 4.96 5.46 -19.49
C ARG A 100 4.76 5.52 -20.99
N LYS A 101 3.51 5.50 -21.47
CA LYS A 101 3.22 5.68 -22.91
C LYS A 101 3.73 7.02 -23.43
N GLU A 102 3.57 8.10 -22.67
CA GLU A 102 4.07 9.43 -23.08
C GLU A 102 5.60 9.52 -23.07
N ILE A 103 6.25 8.84 -22.12
CA ILE A 103 7.72 8.74 -22.06
C ILE A 103 8.24 7.89 -23.23
N ASP A 104 7.64 6.73 -23.49
CA ASP A 104 8.07 5.78 -24.52
C ASP A 104 7.82 6.32 -25.95
N ASN A 105 6.72 7.06 -26.17
CA ASN A 105 6.45 7.74 -27.44
C ASN A 105 7.55 8.74 -27.83
N ASP A 106 8.30 9.26 -26.86
CA ASP A 106 9.43 10.14 -27.14
C ASP A 106 10.68 9.38 -27.59
N ASP A 107 10.85 8.14 -27.13
CA ASP A 107 11.97 7.28 -27.51
C ASP A 107 11.80 6.77 -28.95
N GLU A 108 10.57 6.40 -29.37
CA GLU A 108 10.27 6.03 -30.76
C GLU A 108 10.35 7.22 -31.73
N SER A 109 10.06 8.44 -31.28
CA SER A 109 10.16 9.65 -32.10
C SER A 109 11.61 10.01 -32.47
N GLN A 110 12.60 9.52 -31.73
CA GLN A 110 14.02 9.69 -32.07
C GLN A 110 14.52 8.67 -33.11
N GLN A 111 13.86 7.53 -33.28
CA GLN A 111 14.28 6.51 -34.24
C GLN A 111 13.97 6.92 -35.70
N ILE A 112 12.86 7.63 -35.95
CA ILE A 112 12.39 7.99 -37.31
C ILE A 112 13.23 9.12 -37.94
N ILE A 113 13.88 9.98 -37.15
CA ILE A 113 14.68 11.10 -37.68
C ILE A 113 16.07 10.61 -38.19
N THR A 114 16.57 9.49 -37.69
CA THR A 114 17.84 8.90 -38.15
C THR A 114 17.74 8.23 -39.52
N ASP A 115 16.60 7.63 -39.87
CA ASP A 115 16.45 6.90 -41.14
C ASP A 115 16.26 7.81 -42.36
N HIS A 116 15.84 9.07 -42.17
CA HIS A 116 15.73 10.04 -43.28
C HIS A 116 17.03 10.80 -43.61
N LYS A 117 18.06 10.71 -42.77
CA LYS A 117 19.38 11.31 -43.06
C LYS A 117 20.33 10.37 -43.82
N GLU A 118 20.12 9.05 -43.77
CA GLU A 118 20.94 8.11 -44.55
C GLU A 118 20.54 7.99 -46.03
N ILE A 119 19.34 8.42 -46.42
CA ILE A 119 18.87 8.30 -47.82
C ILE A 119 19.31 9.49 -48.71
N ILE A 120 19.80 10.60 -48.13
CA ILE A 120 20.23 11.79 -48.90
C ILE A 120 21.73 11.77 -49.24
N LEU A 121 22.49 10.76 -48.77
CA LEU A 121 23.91 10.62 -49.08
C LEU A 121 24.26 9.20 -49.52
N LYS A 122 23.79 8.80 -50.72
CA LYS A 122 24.50 7.89 -51.62
C LYS A 122 23.96 7.95 -53.04
#